data_AF-A0AB72Z5K4-F1
#
_entry.id   AF-A0AB72Z5K4-F1
#
_cell.length_a   1.000
_cell.length_b   1.000
_cell.length_c   1.000
_cell.angle_alpha   90.00
_cell.angle_beta   90.00
_cell.angle_gamma   90.00
#
_symmetry.space_group_name_H-M   'P 1'
#
loop_
_entity.id
_entity.type
_entity.pdbx_description
1 polymer ?
#
loop_
_entity_poly.entity_id
_entity_poly.type
_entity_poly.pdbx_seq_one_letter_code
_entity_poly.pdbx_strand_id
1 'polypeptide(L)'
;MSLLRFDFEGSVKIFENPLRELVARDLSEVLPIMKAAEEAQKSGKYVAGFVSYEAAPAFRSNLKTKHPAENMPLIWFGVYDNFTTAPTENSDTAPLSFKMDTDYPDYAEKIAQVKAEIAAGNTYQINYTVRLQSEVPSEFSAQASFESLQQVGKANYTALIETDEFQIISASPELFFKWKENILTTRPMKGTIRRGSTEQADLEAHDWLKNDPKNRAENVMIVDLLRNDLGVIAVPGSVKVPKLMTLEPYPTVWQMTSTVTAETPPDTSLTAVFEALFPCGSITGAPKARTMEIISELEDSPRGVYCGAIGFLEPNGNAIFNVPIRTISIADNKATYGVGGGIVWDSDAESEFSEIHAKSAILEKATKFSLIECLRLENGVLSRIDFHLKRLQTSANFFGFPFNGEKIVELWQETARNNPAGTYKLRFLLHPNGTHLLELAEISTQNQQITAQLAKSPVSTDDLFLYHKTTNRSVYEDMKSTETEETLLWNERGELTEFTTGNIVLGIKGCFFTPPVSSGLLPGTMRADLLAKNKISEKTLMKKDLFEADFVWLINSVRGFVEVEIKQ
;
A
#
# COMPACT_ATOMS: atom_id res chain seq x y z
N MET A 1 -28.86 -7.85 0.92
CA MET A 1 -28.91 -6.52 0.26
C MET A 1 -27.50 -6.19 -0.21
N SER A 2 -27.29 -6.03 -1.52
CA SER A 2 -25.93 -5.98 -2.07
C SER A 2 -25.38 -4.55 -2.13
N LEU A 3 -24.15 -4.36 -1.62
CA LEU A 3 -23.40 -3.11 -1.59
C LEU A 3 -22.14 -3.25 -2.43
N LEU A 4 -21.88 -2.28 -3.31
CA LEU A 4 -20.61 -2.15 -4.01
C LEU A 4 -20.04 -0.77 -3.80
N ARG A 5 -18.76 -0.71 -3.47
CA ARG A 5 -18.00 0.54 -3.40
C ARG A 5 -16.74 0.41 -4.22
N PHE A 6 -16.56 1.34 -5.15
CA PHE A 6 -15.33 1.51 -5.91
C PHE A 6 -14.67 2.81 -5.49
N ASP A 7 -13.35 2.80 -5.37
CA ASP A 7 -12.51 4.01 -5.43
C ASP A 7 -11.45 3.77 -6.48
N PHE A 8 -11.77 4.20 -7.70
CA PHE A 8 -10.96 4.06 -8.90
C PHE A 8 -10.46 5.44 -9.30
N GLU A 9 -9.14 5.61 -9.35
CA GLU A 9 -8.47 6.86 -9.73
C GLU A 9 -8.91 8.07 -8.87
N GLY A 10 -9.26 7.85 -7.59
CA GLY A 10 -9.73 8.87 -6.65
C GLY A 10 -11.21 9.23 -6.81
N SER A 11 -11.97 8.52 -7.66
CA SER A 11 -13.41 8.68 -7.79
C SER A 11 -14.13 7.59 -7.00
N VAL A 12 -14.79 7.99 -5.92
CA VAL A 12 -15.65 7.09 -5.14
C VAL A 12 -16.99 6.91 -5.86
N LYS A 13 -17.43 5.65 -6.00
CA LYS A 13 -18.78 5.28 -6.46
C LYS A 13 -19.35 4.21 -5.55
N ILE A 14 -20.51 4.47 -4.97
CA ILE A 14 -21.24 3.53 -4.12
C ILE A 14 -22.54 3.13 -4.82
N PHE A 15 -22.68 1.84 -5.10
CA PHE A 15 -23.88 1.23 -5.67
C PHE A 15 -24.56 0.39 -4.61
N GLU A 16 -25.82 0.70 -4.35
CA GLU A 16 -26.65 0.01 -3.37
C GLU A 16 -27.94 -0.43 -4.05
N ASN A 17 -28.54 -1.53 -3.57
CA ASN A 17 -29.87 -1.97 -4.00
C ASN A 17 -29.99 -2.16 -5.53
N PRO A 18 -29.31 -3.18 -6.10
CA PRO A 18 -29.39 -3.43 -7.53
C PRO A 18 -30.83 -3.66 -7.98
N LEU A 19 -31.18 -3.14 -9.16
CA LEU A 19 -32.47 -3.40 -9.82
C LEU A 19 -32.64 -4.89 -10.11
N ARG A 20 -31.52 -5.55 -10.42
CA ARG A 20 -31.39 -7.00 -10.58
C ARG A 20 -29.91 -7.38 -10.50
N GLU A 21 -29.67 -8.64 -10.16
CA GLU A 21 -28.35 -9.26 -10.20
C GLU A 21 -28.25 -10.19 -11.41
N LEU A 22 -27.11 -10.15 -12.08
CA LEU A 22 -26.75 -11.04 -13.19
C LEU A 22 -25.64 -11.95 -12.69
N VAL A 23 -25.93 -13.25 -12.59
CA VAL A 23 -25.03 -14.23 -11.98
C VAL A 23 -24.80 -15.38 -12.94
N ALA A 24 -23.54 -15.76 -13.14
CA ALA A 24 -23.15 -16.99 -13.82
C ALA A 24 -22.44 -17.90 -12.82
N ARG A 25 -22.92 -19.13 -12.64
CA ARG A 25 -22.23 -20.17 -11.84
C ARG A 25 -21.59 -21.22 -12.74
N ASP A 26 -22.14 -21.40 -13.94
CA ASP A 26 -21.61 -22.32 -14.95
C ASP A 26 -20.97 -21.60 -16.13
N LEU A 27 -19.97 -22.23 -16.76
CA LEU A 27 -19.27 -21.68 -17.92
C LEU A 27 -20.23 -21.37 -19.10
N SER A 28 -21.31 -22.15 -19.25
CA SER A 28 -22.31 -21.91 -20.30
C SER A 28 -23.12 -20.62 -20.09
N GLU A 29 -23.17 -20.11 -18.87
CA GLU A 29 -23.94 -18.91 -18.50
C GLU A 29 -23.11 -17.63 -18.67
N VAL A 30 -21.79 -17.74 -18.71
CA VAL A 30 -20.85 -16.60 -18.79
C VAL A 30 -21.17 -15.69 -19.98
N LEU A 31 -21.20 -16.21 -21.20
CA LEU A 31 -21.45 -15.39 -22.40
C LEU A 31 -22.87 -14.78 -22.42
N PRO A 32 -23.95 -15.53 -22.08
CA PRO A 32 -25.27 -14.93 -21.87
C PRO A 32 -25.30 -13.78 -20.86
N ILE A 33 -24.64 -13.92 -19.71
CA ILE A 33 -24.60 -12.90 -18.67
C ILE A 33 -23.82 -11.66 -19.11
N MET A 34 -22.69 -11.84 -19.81
CA MET A 34 -21.93 -10.73 -20.40
C MET A 34 -22.76 -9.92 -21.41
N LYS A 35 -23.58 -10.60 -22.23
CA LYS A 35 -24.51 -9.94 -23.15
C LYS A 35 -25.61 -9.20 -22.40
N ALA A 36 -26.20 -9.80 -21.37
CA ALA A 36 -27.22 -9.18 -20.55
C ALA A 36 -26.70 -7.92 -19.81
N ALA A 37 -25.44 -7.93 -19.39
CA ALA A 37 -24.76 -6.77 -18.83
C ALA A 37 -24.63 -5.64 -19.86
N GLU A 38 -24.19 -5.95 -21.08
CA GLU A 38 -24.08 -4.96 -22.16
C GLU A 38 -25.45 -4.39 -22.58
N GLU A 39 -26.49 -5.23 -22.67
CA GLU A 39 -27.86 -4.80 -22.95
C GLU A 39 -28.39 -3.86 -21.86
N ALA A 40 -28.13 -4.17 -20.59
CA ALA A 40 -28.49 -3.29 -19.48
C ALA A 40 -27.77 -1.94 -19.59
N GLN A 41 -26.47 -1.93 -19.90
CA GLN A 41 -25.71 -0.70 -20.11
C GLN A 41 -26.26 0.12 -21.29
N LYS A 42 -26.55 -0.52 -22.43
CA LYS A 42 -27.18 0.11 -23.61
C LYS A 42 -28.57 0.69 -23.30
N SER A 43 -29.27 0.15 -22.32
CA SER A 43 -30.54 0.71 -21.81
C SER A 43 -30.37 1.90 -20.86
N GLY A 44 -29.14 2.42 -20.70
CA GLY A 44 -28.84 3.58 -19.88
C GLY A 44 -28.56 3.27 -18.41
N LYS A 45 -28.23 2.03 -18.07
CA LYS A 45 -27.94 1.60 -16.69
C LYS A 45 -26.43 1.52 -16.43
N TYR A 46 -26.06 1.59 -15.16
CA TYR A 46 -24.75 1.15 -14.70
C TYR A 46 -24.78 -0.36 -14.48
N VAL A 47 -23.65 -1.01 -14.73
CA VAL A 47 -23.45 -2.43 -14.39
C VAL A 47 -22.12 -2.56 -13.68
N ALA A 48 -22.10 -3.16 -12.49
CA ALA A 48 -20.90 -3.19 -11.66
C ALA A 48 -20.74 -4.53 -10.94
N GLY A 49 -19.52 -5.04 -10.83
CA GLY A 49 -19.25 -6.34 -10.24
C GLY A 49 -17.92 -6.94 -10.69
N PHE A 50 -17.88 -8.26 -10.88
CA PHE A 50 -16.65 -8.98 -11.19
C PHE A 50 -16.82 -10.17 -12.13
N VAL A 51 -15.69 -10.61 -12.69
CA VAL A 51 -15.51 -11.84 -13.47
C VAL A 51 -14.35 -12.63 -12.86
N SER A 52 -14.60 -13.85 -12.42
CA SER A 52 -13.60 -14.74 -11.82
C SER A 52 -12.63 -15.30 -12.87
N TYR A 53 -11.40 -15.61 -12.47
CA TYR A 53 -10.35 -16.16 -13.34
C TYR A 53 -10.81 -17.44 -14.08
N GLU A 54 -11.54 -18.31 -13.39
CA GLU A 54 -12.09 -19.55 -13.95
C GLU A 54 -13.17 -19.33 -15.01
N ALA A 55 -13.63 -18.11 -15.27
CA ALA A 55 -14.53 -17.81 -16.39
C ALA A 55 -13.80 -17.81 -17.76
N ALA A 56 -12.45 -17.82 -17.75
CA ALA A 56 -11.63 -17.73 -18.96
C ALA A 56 -12.00 -18.73 -20.09
N PRO A 57 -12.28 -20.03 -19.80
CA PRO A 57 -12.61 -20.99 -20.84
C PRO A 57 -13.91 -20.66 -21.60
N ALA A 58 -14.83 -19.88 -21.00
CA ALA A 58 -16.06 -19.46 -21.67
C ALA A 58 -15.80 -18.40 -22.74
N PHE A 59 -14.76 -17.56 -22.56
CA PHE A 59 -14.34 -16.59 -23.56
C PHE A 59 -13.47 -17.25 -24.64
N ARG A 60 -12.57 -18.14 -24.23
CA ARG A 60 -11.67 -18.87 -25.14
C ARG A 60 -11.55 -20.32 -24.71
N SER A 61 -12.15 -21.22 -25.48
CA SER A 61 -12.26 -22.65 -25.15
C SER A 61 -10.92 -23.40 -25.04
N ASN A 62 -9.83 -22.85 -25.56
CA ASN A 62 -8.50 -23.42 -25.46
C ASN A 62 -7.74 -23.02 -24.18
N LEU A 63 -8.33 -22.16 -23.33
CA LEU A 63 -7.80 -21.83 -22.02
C LEU A 63 -8.25 -22.87 -20.99
N LYS A 64 -7.33 -23.25 -20.09
CA LYS A 64 -7.59 -24.22 -19.03
C LYS A 64 -7.45 -23.56 -17.66
N THR A 65 -8.31 -23.95 -16.73
CA THR A 65 -8.28 -23.50 -15.32
C THR A 65 -8.60 -24.66 -14.41
N LYS A 66 -8.42 -24.48 -13.10
CA LYS A 66 -9.03 -25.38 -12.10
C LYS A 66 -10.55 -25.33 -12.21
N HIS A 67 -11.20 -26.32 -11.59
CA HIS A 67 -12.63 -26.27 -11.36
C HIS A 67 -12.99 -25.05 -10.48
N PRO A 68 -14.04 -24.29 -10.83
CA PRO A 68 -14.50 -23.16 -10.03
C PRO A 68 -14.84 -23.59 -8.60
N ALA A 69 -14.66 -22.68 -7.64
CA ALA A 69 -15.15 -22.89 -6.29
C ALA A 69 -16.69 -22.88 -6.28
N GLU A 70 -17.32 -23.81 -5.55
CA GLU A 70 -18.80 -23.94 -5.55
C GLU A 70 -19.51 -22.75 -4.90
N ASN A 71 -18.84 -22.09 -3.95
CA ASN A 71 -19.38 -21.00 -3.14
C ASN A 71 -19.14 -19.60 -3.72
N MET A 72 -18.53 -19.49 -4.91
CA MET A 72 -18.29 -18.24 -5.59
C MET A 72 -18.74 -18.32 -7.05
N PRO A 73 -19.55 -17.36 -7.55
CA PRO A 73 -19.95 -17.36 -8.94
C PRO A 73 -18.76 -17.03 -9.87
N LEU A 74 -18.87 -17.46 -11.12
CA LEU A 74 -17.94 -17.09 -12.19
C LEU A 74 -18.10 -15.62 -12.58
N ILE A 75 -19.34 -15.11 -12.56
CA ILE A 75 -19.66 -13.71 -12.79
C ILE A 75 -20.73 -13.29 -11.80
N TRP A 76 -20.57 -12.10 -11.23
CA TRP A 76 -21.64 -11.41 -10.53
C TRP A 76 -21.62 -9.94 -10.96
N PHE A 77 -22.76 -9.44 -11.43
CA PHE A 77 -22.97 -8.03 -11.73
C PHE A 77 -24.29 -7.53 -11.15
N GLY A 78 -24.28 -6.40 -10.45
CA GLY A 78 -25.47 -5.63 -10.15
C GLY A 78 -25.79 -4.64 -11.27
N VAL A 79 -27.08 -4.42 -11.55
CA VAL A 79 -27.57 -3.39 -12.48
C VAL A 79 -28.19 -2.23 -11.69
N TYR A 80 -27.80 -0.99 -11.98
CA TYR A 80 -28.16 0.18 -11.18
C TYR A 80 -28.59 1.38 -12.04
N ASP A 81 -29.45 2.23 -11.49
CA ASP A 81 -29.82 3.52 -12.10
C ASP A 81 -28.78 4.61 -11.85
N ASN A 82 -28.18 4.62 -10.66
CA ASN A 82 -27.23 5.64 -10.22
C ASN A 82 -26.25 5.08 -9.19
N PHE A 83 -25.33 5.94 -8.75
CA PHE A 83 -24.44 5.71 -7.62
C PHE A 83 -24.47 6.93 -6.69
N THR A 84 -24.05 6.74 -5.45
CA THR A 84 -23.84 7.82 -4.48
C THR A 84 -22.35 8.02 -4.20
N THR A 85 -22.02 9.16 -3.59
CA THR A 85 -20.66 9.53 -3.17
C THR A 85 -20.71 9.95 -1.71
N ALA A 86 -20.80 8.98 -0.80
CA ALA A 86 -20.81 9.25 0.64
C ALA A 86 -19.42 9.03 1.25
N PRO A 87 -18.93 9.94 2.12
CA PRO A 87 -17.82 9.63 3.02
C PRO A 87 -18.27 8.59 4.05
N THR A 88 -17.41 7.64 4.36
CA THR A 88 -17.72 6.59 5.34
C THR A 88 -17.18 6.90 6.73
N GLU A 89 -17.84 6.34 7.74
CA GLU A 89 -17.43 6.42 9.13
C GLU A 89 -16.38 5.35 9.45
N ASN A 90 -15.35 5.74 10.21
CA ASN A 90 -14.33 4.81 10.67
C ASN A 90 -14.93 3.83 11.69
N SER A 91 -14.90 2.53 11.38
CA SER A 91 -15.15 1.48 12.36
C SER A 91 -13.89 0.62 12.59
N ASP A 92 -13.88 -0.03 13.75
CA ASP A 92 -12.88 -1.05 14.10
C ASP A 92 -13.33 -2.42 13.60
N THR A 93 -12.36 -3.32 13.35
CA THR A 93 -12.61 -4.69 12.89
C THR A 93 -11.67 -5.66 13.58
N ALA A 94 -12.16 -6.87 13.86
CA ALA A 94 -11.30 -7.96 14.30
C ALA A 94 -10.32 -8.35 13.17
N PRO A 95 -9.04 -8.61 13.48
CA PRO A 95 -8.07 -9.00 12.47
C PRO A 95 -8.35 -10.41 11.94
N LEU A 96 -8.09 -10.62 10.65
CA LEU A 96 -7.98 -11.94 10.06
C LEU A 96 -6.58 -12.53 10.36
N SER A 97 -6.51 -13.83 10.61
CA SER A 97 -5.28 -14.54 10.93
C SER A 97 -4.97 -15.53 9.80
N PHE A 98 -4.30 -15.00 8.78
CA PHE A 98 -4.01 -15.74 7.56
C PHE A 98 -2.87 -16.74 7.75
N LYS A 99 -3.04 -17.94 7.19
CA LYS A 99 -2.02 -18.99 7.07
C LYS A 99 -1.87 -19.38 5.61
N MET A 100 -0.62 -19.48 5.14
CA MET A 100 -0.34 -20.01 3.81
C MET A 100 -0.71 -21.49 3.73
N ASP A 101 -1.20 -21.91 2.57
CA ASP A 101 -1.52 -23.29 2.25
C ASP A 101 -0.32 -24.11 1.74
N THR A 102 0.85 -23.48 1.64
CA THR A 102 2.11 -24.08 1.20
C THR A 102 3.26 -23.72 2.15
N ASP A 103 4.27 -24.58 2.21
CA ASP A 103 5.55 -24.30 2.86
C ASP A 103 6.66 -24.06 1.83
N TYR A 104 7.85 -23.68 2.30
CA TYR A 104 8.96 -23.38 1.40
C TYR A 104 9.43 -24.58 0.57
N PRO A 105 9.62 -25.80 1.14
CA PRO A 105 9.96 -26.98 0.35
C PRO A 105 9.01 -27.26 -0.82
N ASP A 106 7.70 -27.25 -0.57
CA ASP A 106 6.69 -27.48 -1.60
C ASP A 106 6.71 -26.36 -2.65
N TYR A 107 6.80 -25.11 -2.20
CA TYR A 107 6.94 -23.95 -3.08
C TYR A 107 8.16 -24.07 -3.99
N ALA A 108 9.33 -24.40 -3.44
CA ALA A 108 10.57 -24.53 -4.18
C ALA A 108 10.51 -25.65 -5.23
N GLU A 109 9.83 -26.76 -4.93
CA GLU A 109 9.58 -27.83 -5.90
C GLU A 109 8.72 -27.34 -7.06
N LYS A 110 7.63 -26.62 -6.78
CA LYS A 110 6.75 -26.04 -7.82
C LYS A 110 7.51 -25.02 -8.67
N ILE A 111 8.36 -24.19 -8.07
CA ILE A 111 9.24 -23.28 -8.83
C ILE A 111 10.22 -24.05 -9.73
N ALA A 112 10.79 -25.16 -9.25
CA ALA A 112 11.64 -26.01 -10.10
C ALA A 112 10.88 -26.58 -11.31
N GLN A 113 9.62 -26.98 -11.12
CA GLN A 113 8.74 -27.43 -12.22
C GLN A 113 8.44 -26.29 -13.20
N VAL A 114 8.15 -25.08 -12.71
CA VAL A 114 8.00 -23.88 -13.56
C VAL A 114 9.26 -23.65 -14.40
N LYS A 115 10.45 -23.71 -13.79
CA LYS A 115 11.72 -23.53 -14.51
C LYS A 115 11.97 -24.63 -15.54
N ALA A 116 11.53 -25.87 -15.28
CA ALA A 116 11.60 -26.96 -16.25
C ALA A 116 10.71 -26.69 -17.48
N GLU A 117 9.49 -26.17 -17.29
CA GLU A 117 8.61 -25.77 -18.39
C GLU A 117 9.18 -24.61 -19.21
N ILE A 118 9.82 -23.64 -18.56
CA ILE A 118 10.53 -22.54 -19.23
C ILE A 118 11.72 -23.08 -20.03
N ALA A 119 12.54 -23.97 -19.44
CA ALA A 119 13.68 -24.59 -20.11
C ALA A 119 13.27 -25.41 -21.34
N ALA A 120 12.10 -26.06 -21.29
CA ALA A 120 11.53 -26.80 -22.40
C ALA A 120 10.97 -25.89 -23.52
N GLY A 121 10.90 -24.57 -23.29
CA GLY A 121 10.34 -23.61 -24.24
C GLY A 121 8.81 -23.63 -24.31
N ASN A 122 8.13 -24.25 -23.33
CA ASN A 122 6.67 -24.30 -23.29
C ASN A 122 6.06 -22.95 -22.89
N THR A 123 6.83 -22.12 -22.19
CA THR A 123 6.43 -20.80 -21.70
C THR A 123 7.65 -19.92 -21.42
N TYR A 124 7.48 -18.60 -21.46
CA TYR A 124 8.53 -17.62 -21.15
C TYR A 124 8.44 -17.10 -19.71
N GLN A 125 7.23 -17.09 -19.15
CA GLN A 125 6.93 -16.59 -17.82
C GLN A 125 5.66 -17.26 -17.31
N ILE A 126 5.62 -17.58 -16.03
CA ILE A 126 4.42 -18.06 -15.34
C ILE A 126 4.19 -17.20 -14.10
N ASN A 127 3.01 -16.63 -13.96
CA ASN A 127 2.59 -16.05 -12.69
C ASN A 127 2.09 -17.17 -11.77
N TYR A 128 2.97 -17.69 -10.91
CA TYR A 128 2.64 -18.76 -9.98
C TYR A 128 2.12 -18.16 -8.66
N THR A 129 1.03 -18.72 -8.13
CA THR A 129 0.34 -18.17 -6.97
C THR A 129 -0.03 -19.25 -5.95
N VAL A 130 -0.12 -18.82 -4.69
CA VAL A 130 -0.49 -19.64 -3.52
C VAL A 130 -1.68 -18.98 -2.82
N ARG A 131 -2.30 -19.65 -1.83
CA ARG A 131 -3.41 -19.07 -1.06
C ARG A 131 -3.07 -18.94 0.41
N LEU A 132 -3.59 -17.88 1.00
CA LEU A 132 -3.66 -17.71 2.42
C LEU A 132 -5.10 -17.86 2.86
N GLN A 133 -5.33 -18.58 3.95
CA GLN A 133 -6.67 -18.83 4.50
C GLN A 133 -6.77 -18.34 5.94
N SER A 134 -7.93 -17.80 6.29
CA SER A 134 -8.30 -17.43 7.66
C SER A 134 -9.76 -17.77 7.91
N GLU A 135 -10.09 -18.20 9.12
CA GLU A 135 -11.46 -18.14 9.62
C GLU A 135 -11.86 -16.68 9.84
N VAL A 136 -13.15 -16.37 9.67
CA VAL A 136 -13.69 -15.01 9.86
C VAL A 136 -14.24 -14.87 11.28
N PRO A 137 -13.68 -13.98 12.12
CA PRO A 137 -14.21 -13.71 13.46
C PRO A 137 -15.62 -13.10 13.44
N SER A 138 -16.39 -13.29 14.52
CA SER A 138 -17.74 -12.71 14.66
C SER A 138 -17.77 -11.19 14.62
N GLU A 139 -16.71 -10.53 15.08
CA GLU A 139 -16.58 -9.06 15.10
C GLU A 139 -15.88 -8.51 13.84
N PHE A 140 -15.73 -9.33 12.79
CA PHE A 140 -15.16 -8.89 11.53
C PHE A 140 -16.13 -7.95 10.79
N SER A 141 -15.58 -6.84 10.28
CA SER A 141 -16.26 -5.93 9.37
C SER A 141 -15.48 -5.82 8.06
N ALA A 142 -16.13 -6.17 6.95
CA ALA A 142 -15.57 -6.05 5.61
C ALA A 142 -15.34 -4.58 5.22
N GLN A 143 -16.26 -3.69 5.58
CA GLN A 143 -16.13 -2.26 5.36
C GLN A 143 -14.92 -1.65 6.09
N ALA A 144 -14.74 -1.94 7.39
CA ALA A 144 -13.58 -1.47 8.14
C ALA A 144 -12.25 -2.04 7.61
N SER A 145 -12.27 -3.31 7.17
CA SER A 145 -11.10 -3.95 6.53
C SER A 145 -10.77 -3.31 5.18
N PHE A 146 -11.78 -3.00 4.36
CA PHE A 146 -11.63 -2.25 3.12
C PHE A 146 -10.99 -0.88 3.34
N GLU A 147 -11.47 -0.12 4.32
CA GLU A 147 -10.93 1.21 4.65
C GLU A 147 -9.47 1.13 5.14
N SER A 148 -9.17 0.11 5.94
CA SER A 148 -7.81 -0.19 6.41
C SER A 148 -6.86 -0.47 5.23
N LEU A 149 -7.26 -1.35 4.31
CA LEU A 149 -6.46 -1.73 3.14
C LEU A 149 -6.32 -0.56 2.14
N GLN A 150 -7.36 0.27 1.99
CA GLN A 150 -7.30 1.47 1.15
C GLN A 150 -6.23 2.45 1.65
N GLN A 151 -6.13 2.65 2.97
CA GLN A 151 -5.14 3.54 3.58
C GLN A 151 -3.70 3.02 3.42
N VAL A 152 -3.47 1.72 3.62
CA VAL A 152 -2.12 1.14 3.48
C VAL A 152 -1.68 1.01 2.04
N GLY A 153 -2.56 0.49 1.19
CA GLY A 153 -2.21 0.12 -0.17
C GLY A 153 -2.04 1.31 -1.10
N LYS A 154 -2.71 2.44 -0.79
CA LYS A 154 -2.92 3.56 -1.72
C LYS A 154 -3.16 3.09 -3.16
N ALA A 155 -3.96 2.03 -3.25
CA ALA A 155 -4.17 1.36 -4.50
C ALA A 155 -5.11 2.22 -5.34
N ASN A 156 -4.78 2.40 -6.62
CA ASN A 156 -5.58 3.24 -7.51
C ASN A 156 -6.93 2.61 -7.87
N TYR A 157 -7.11 1.32 -7.58
CA TYR A 157 -8.30 0.56 -7.95
C TYR A 157 -8.77 -0.32 -6.79
N THR A 158 -9.41 0.29 -5.80
CA THR A 158 -9.99 -0.43 -4.66
C THR A 158 -11.47 -0.73 -4.87
N ALA A 159 -11.92 -1.91 -4.44
CA ALA A 159 -13.32 -2.30 -4.48
C ALA A 159 -13.75 -3.06 -3.21
N LEU A 160 -14.95 -2.80 -2.73
CA LEU A 160 -15.67 -3.59 -1.74
C LEU A 160 -16.96 -4.09 -2.39
N ILE A 161 -17.22 -5.39 -2.31
CA ILE A 161 -18.46 -6.02 -2.77
C ILE A 161 -18.98 -6.81 -1.57
N GLU A 162 -20.19 -6.51 -1.11
CA GLU A 162 -20.84 -7.25 -0.04
C GLU A 162 -22.20 -7.74 -0.56
N THR A 163 -22.40 -9.05 -0.53
CA THR A 163 -23.66 -9.70 -0.82
C THR A 163 -24.07 -10.56 0.36
N ASP A 164 -25.26 -11.17 0.29
CA ASP A 164 -25.71 -12.10 1.33
C ASP A 164 -24.94 -13.44 1.27
N GLU A 165 -24.22 -13.73 0.19
CA GLU A 165 -23.49 -15.00 -0.03
C GLU A 165 -21.97 -14.86 0.15
N PHE A 166 -21.40 -13.71 -0.21
CA PHE A 166 -19.96 -13.50 -0.22
C PHE A 166 -19.57 -12.03 -0.04
N GLN A 167 -18.32 -11.80 0.35
CA GLN A 167 -17.72 -10.47 0.42
C GLN A 167 -16.37 -10.46 -0.32
N ILE A 168 -16.08 -9.38 -1.04
CA ILE A 168 -14.81 -9.16 -1.74
C ILE A 168 -14.23 -7.83 -1.32
N ILE A 169 -12.98 -7.84 -0.86
CA ILE A 169 -12.25 -6.66 -0.41
C ILE A 169 -10.96 -6.58 -1.21
N SER A 170 -10.90 -5.66 -2.17
CA SER A 170 -9.79 -5.55 -3.13
C SER A 170 -9.06 -4.22 -2.98
N ALA A 171 -7.73 -4.28 -2.85
CA ALA A 171 -6.85 -3.12 -2.85
C ALA A 171 -5.83 -3.20 -4.00
N SER A 172 -6.35 -3.30 -5.24
CA SER A 172 -5.51 -3.54 -6.41
C SER A 172 -4.81 -2.27 -6.90
N PRO A 173 -3.50 -2.33 -7.17
CA PRO A 173 -2.78 -1.25 -7.83
C PRO A 173 -2.93 -1.27 -9.36
N GLU A 174 -3.34 -2.39 -9.98
CA GLU A 174 -3.17 -2.64 -11.41
C GLU A 174 -4.47 -2.51 -12.21
N LEU A 175 -4.41 -1.72 -13.30
CA LEU A 175 -5.51 -1.59 -14.26
C LEU A 175 -5.49 -2.77 -15.22
N PHE A 176 -6.62 -3.49 -15.34
CA PHE A 176 -6.79 -4.48 -16.41
C PHE A 176 -7.02 -3.76 -17.73
N PHE A 177 -8.12 -3.01 -17.83
CA PHE A 177 -8.33 -2.07 -18.91
C PHE A 177 -9.28 -0.93 -18.52
N LYS A 178 -9.09 0.22 -19.15
CA LYS A 178 -10.04 1.31 -19.21
C LYS A 178 -10.46 1.49 -20.66
N TRP A 179 -11.75 1.50 -20.92
CA TRP A 179 -12.32 1.68 -22.25
C TRP A 179 -13.14 2.96 -22.26
N LYS A 180 -12.67 3.97 -22.98
CA LYS A 180 -13.33 5.28 -23.08
C LYS A 180 -13.32 5.73 -24.53
N GLU A 181 -14.49 6.07 -25.07
CA GLU A 181 -14.62 6.59 -26.44
C GLU A 181 -13.88 5.71 -27.47
N ASN A 182 -14.04 4.39 -27.37
CA ASN A 182 -13.36 3.37 -28.19
C ASN A 182 -11.84 3.26 -28.01
N ILE A 183 -11.26 3.89 -26.99
CA ILE A 183 -9.83 3.75 -26.66
C ILE A 183 -9.70 2.81 -25.47
N LEU A 184 -9.08 1.65 -25.71
CA LEU A 184 -8.62 0.75 -24.65
C LEU A 184 -7.28 1.25 -24.13
N THR A 185 -7.14 1.30 -22.81
CA THR A 185 -5.91 1.65 -22.11
C THR A 185 -5.62 0.58 -21.07
N THR A 186 -4.41 0.04 -21.08
CA THR A 186 -3.87 -0.85 -20.05
C THR A 186 -2.66 -0.19 -19.40
N ARG A 187 -2.43 -0.46 -18.10
CA ARG A 187 -1.30 0.12 -17.36
C ARG A 187 -0.56 -0.96 -16.58
N PRO A 188 0.31 -1.75 -17.25
CA PRO A 188 1.12 -2.73 -16.55
C PRO A 188 2.10 -2.08 -15.59
N MET A 189 2.37 -2.80 -14.50
CA MET A 189 3.25 -2.35 -13.43
C MET A 189 4.26 -3.45 -13.12
N LYS A 190 5.54 -3.20 -13.41
CA LYS A 190 6.65 -4.12 -13.11
C LYS A 190 7.88 -3.32 -12.76
N GLY A 191 8.48 -3.69 -11.63
CA GLY A 191 9.61 -3.02 -11.00
C GLY A 191 9.19 -2.11 -9.86
N THR A 192 9.66 -2.45 -8.67
CA THR A 192 9.30 -1.77 -7.42
C THR A 192 10.55 -1.68 -6.55
N ILE A 193 10.81 -0.53 -5.95
CA ILE A 193 11.85 -0.37 -4.94
C ILE A 193 11.29 0.43 -3.77
N ARG A 194 11.70 0.10 -2.54
CA ARG A 194 11.32 0.87 -1.35
C ARG A 194 11.80 2.32 -1.50
N ARG A 195 10.98 3.28 -1.05
CA ARG A 195 11.40 4.68 -0.93
C ARG A 195 12.54 4.78 0.06
N GLY A 196 13.48 5.69 -0.21
CA GLY A 196 14.55 5.98 0.74
C GLY A 196 14.01 6.64 2.01
N SER A 197 14.62 6.36 3.15
CA SER A 197 14.29 7.02 4.43
C SER A 197 14.74 8.48 4.49
N THR A 198 15.54 8.92 3.52
CA THR A 198 15.98 10.32 3.33
C THR A 198 15.78 10.74 1.88
N GLU A 199 15.72 12.05 1.62
CA GLU A 199 15.58 12.59 0.26
C GLU A 199 16.68 12.08 -0.68
N GLN A 200 17.93 12.05 -0.22
CA GLN A 200 19.06 11.55 -1.00
C GLN A 200 18.93 10.05 -1.29
N ALA A 201 18.64 9.23 -0.27
CA ALA A 201 18.44 7.81 -0.45
C ALA A 201 17.23 7.50 -1.36
N ASP A 202 16.22 8.37 -1.34
CA ASP A 202 15.03 8.22 -2.16
C ASP A 202 15.29 8.52 -3.64
N LEU A 203 16.12 9.51 -3.92
CA LEU A 203 16.64 9.79 -5.27
C LEU A 203 17.53 8.65 -5.78
N GLU A 204 18.37 8.09 -4.92
CA GLU A 204 19.20 6.92 -5.25
C GLU A 204 18.34 5.69 -5.57
N ALA A 205 17.29 5.42 -4.79
CA ALA A 205 16.33 4.35 -5.06
C ALA A 205 15.61 4.57 -6.40
N HIS A 206 15.15 5.80 -6.66
CA HIS A 206 14.54 6.17 -7.93
C HIS A 206 15.48 5.90 -9.12
N ASP A 207 16.72 6.41 -9.04
CA ASP A 207 17.70 6.31 -10.13
C ASP A 207 18.18 4.88 -10.35
N TRP A 208 18.27 4.08 -9.28
CA TRP A 208 18.52 2.65 -9.38
C TRP A 208 17.41 1.95 -10.16
N LEU A 209 16.14 2.11 -9.76
CA LEU A 209 15.01 1.41 -10.41
C LEU A 209 14.86 1.83 -11.87
N LYS A 210 15.12 3.10 -12.17
CA LYS A 210 15.07 3.64 -13.54
C LYS A 210 16.09 2.98 -14.48
N ASN A 211 17.25 2.59 -13.94
CA ASN A 211 18.38 2.10 -14.72
C ASN A 211 18.64 0.60 -14.56
N ASP A 212 17.96 -0.09 -13.65
CA ASP A 212 18.14 -1.51 -13.41
C ASP A 212 17.74 -2.35 -14.66
N PRO A 213 18.68 -3.10 -15.26
CA PRO A 213 18.42 -3.86 -16.49
C PRO A 213 17.34 -4.93 -16.33
N LYS A 214 17.26 -5.58 -15.17
CA LYS A 214 16.28 -6.66 -14.90
C LYS A 214 14.86 -6.10 -14.89
N ASN A 215 14.60 -5.10 -14.05
CA ASN A 215 13.28 -4.47 -13.92
C ASN A 215 12.80 -3.87 -15.26
N ARG A 216 13.71 -3.27 -16.03
CA ARG A 216 13.38 -2.73 -17.36
C ARG A 216 13.03 -3.85 -18.36
N ALA A 217 13.78 -4.94 -18.37
CA ALA A 217 13.50 -6.08 -19.24
C ALA A 217 12.14 -6.70 -18.92
N GLU A 218 11.82 -6.90 -17.64
CA GLU A 218 10.51 -7.38 -17.20
C GLU A 218 9.38 -6.43 -17.60
N ASN A 219 9.56 -5.11 -17.44
CA ASN A 219 8.55 -4.14 -17.83
C ASN A 219 8.29 -4.15 -19.35
N VAL A 220 9.35 -4.17 -20.16
CA VAL A 220 9.24 -4.25 -21.63
C VAL A 220 8.56 -5.55 -22.05
N MET A 221 8.90 -6.67 -21.42
CA MET A 221 8.28 -7.97 -21.70
C MET A 221 6.75 -7.92 -21.46
N ILE A 222 6.30 -7.35 -20.33
CA ILE A 222 4.86 -7.21 -20.06
C ILE A 222 4.19 -6.22 -21.03
N VAL A 223 4.87 -5.13 -21.39
CA VAL A 223 4.37 -4.19 -22.40
C VAL A 223 4.15 -4.89 -23.73
N ASP A 224 5.09 -5.70 -24.19
CA ASP A 224 4.96 -6.45 -25.45
C ASP A 224 3.85 -7.49 -25.40
N LEU A 225 3.69 -8.15 -24.26
CA LEU A 225 2.57 -9.06 -24.01
C LEU A 225 1.23 -8.32 -24.13
N LEU A 226 1.08 -7.14 -23.52
CA LEU A 226 -0.18 -6.39 -23.55
C LEU A 226 -0.41 -5.70 -24.91
N ARG A 227 0.65 -5.36 -25.65
CA ARG A 227 0.54 -4.93 -27.05
C ARG A 227 0.01 -6.06 -27.93
N ASN A 228 0.44 -7.30 -27.69
CA ASN A 228 -0.07 -8.46 -28.41
C ASN A 228 -1.55 -8.70 -28.09
N ASP A 229 -1.93 -8.69 -26.81
CA ASP A 229 -3.32 -8.85 -26.38
C ASP A 229 -4.24 -7.76 -26.98
N LEU A 230 -3.84 -6.48 -26.89
CA LEU A 230 -4.61 -5.38 -27.50
C LEU A 230 -4.67 -5.49 -29.04
N GLY A 231 -3.59 -5.96 -29.67
CA GLY A 231 -3.51 -6.13 -31.11
C GLY A 231 -4.53 -7.09 -31.71
N VAL A 232 -5.11 -8.00 -30.90
CA VAL A 232 -6.17 -8.92 -31.34
C VAL A 232 -7.46 -8.20 -31.70
N ILE A 233 -7.78 -7.09 -31.00
CA ILE A 233 -9.04 -6.36 -31.14
C ILE A 233 -8.87 -4.92 -31.65
N ALA A 234 -7.62 -4.45 -31.75
CA ALA A 234 -7.31 -3.10 -32.18
C ALA A 234 -7.58 -2.87 -33.67
N VAL A 235 -7.96 -1.64 -34.02
CA VAL A 235 -7.84 -1.12 -35.38
C VAL A 235 -6.36 -1.23 -35.81
N PRO A 236 -6.05 -1.81 -36.98
CA PRO A 236 -4.66 -2.02 -37.41
C PRO A 236 -3.82 -0.74 -37.34
N GLY A 237 -2.66 -0.82 -36.68
CA GLY A 237 -1.74 0.31 -36.49
C GLY A 237 -2.10 1.28 -35.36
N SER A 238 -3.20 1.07 -34.62
CA SER A 238 -3.61 1.95 -33.52
C SER A 238 -2.93 1.66 -32.18
N VAL A 239 -2.30 0.47 -32.02
CA VAL A 239 -1.61 0.09 -30.78
C VAL A 239 -0.40 1.00 -30.55
N LYS A 240 -0.40 1.75 -29.45
CA LYS A 240 0.63 2.74 -29.08
C LYS A 240 1.09 2.52 -27.64
N VAL A 241 2.33 2.92 -27.35
CA VAL A 241 2.90 2.94 -26.01
C VAL A 241 3.25 4.39 -25.64
N PRO A 242 2.25 5.23 -25.26
CA PRO A 242 2.48 6.65 -25.00
C PRO A 242 3.42 6.93 -23.82
N LYS A 243 3.51 6.01 -22.85
CA LYS A 243 4.42 6.08 -21.71
C LYS A 243 5.08 4.73 -21.50
N LEU A 244 6.41 4.69 -21.50
CA LEU A 244 7.19 3.47 -21.28
C LEU A 244 8.10 3.68 -20.07
N MET A 245 8.02 2.76 -19.09
CA MET A 245 8.87 2.73 -17.89
C MET A 245 8.89 4.06 -17.11
N THR A 246 7.71 4.63 -16.89
CA THR A 246 7.55 5.83 -16.05
C THR A 246 7.62 5.44 -14.58
N LEU A 247 8.38 6.17 -13.76
CA LEU A 247 8.41 5.98 -12.31
C LEU A 247 7.33 6.85 -11.65
N GLU A 248 6.48 6.20 -10.87
CA GLU A 248 5.41 6.82 -10.09
C GLU A 248 5.73 6.69 -8.59
N PRO A 249 5.65 7.78 -7.81
CA PRO A 249 5.85 7.72 -6.37
C PRO A 249 4.61 7.14 -5.69
N TYR A 250 4.81 6.08 -4.91
CA TYR A 250 3.87 5.60 -3.90
C TYR A 250 4.46 5.88 -2.49
N PRO A 251 3.66 5.81 -1.40
CA PRO A 251 4.13 6.21 -0.06
C PRO A 251 5.37 5.49 0.42
N THR A 252 5.45 4.19 0.17
CA THR A 252 6.53 3.33 0.66
C THR A 252 7.41 2.78 -0.46
N VAL A 253 7.00 2.92 -1.73
CA VAL A 253 7.75 2.42 -2.88
C VAL A 253 7.78 3.40 -4.08
N TRP A 254 8.82 3.36 -4.89
CA TRP A 254 8.78 3.76 -6.29
C TRP A 254 8.27 2.60 -7.13
N GLN A 255 7.43 2.91 -8.11
CA GLN A 255 6.83 1.89 -8.97
C GLN A 255 7.01 2.26 -10.44
N MET A 256 7.51 1.32 -11.21
CA MET A 256 7.64 1.47 -12.65
C MET A 256 6.35 1.01 -13.35
N THR A 257 5.79 1.89 -14.17
CA THR A 257 4.55 1.71 -14.92
C THR A 257 4.77 2.00 -16.40
N SER A 258 3.97 1.35 -17.24
CA SER A 258 3.87 1.68 -18.66
C SER A 258 2.40 1.88 -19.03
N THR A 259 2.13 2.55 -20.14
CA THR A 259 0.77 2.74 -20.66
C THR A 259 0.75 2.24 -22.09
N VAL A 260 -0.16 1.31 -22.37
CA VAL A 260 -0.42 0.82 -23.73
C VAL A 260 -1.86 1.16 -24.09
N THR A 261 -2.07 1.69 -25.28
CA THR A 261 -3.39 2.11 -25.77
C THR A 261 -3.68 1.52 -27.14
N ALA A 262 -4.95 1.25 -27.42
CA ALA A 262 -5.40 0.85 -28.75
C ALA A 262 -6.81 1.38 -29.03
N GLU A 263 -7.12 1.65 -30.30
CA GLU A 263 -8.48 2.01 -30.72
C GLU A 263 -9.24 0.75 -31.09
N THR A 264 -10.45 0.57 -30.58
CA THR A 264 -11.36 -0.52 -30.95
C THR A 264 -12.27 -0.09 -32.10
N PRO A 265 -12.73 -1.02 -32.96
CA PRO A 265 -13.82 -0.75 -33.88
C PRO A 265 -15.08 -0.20 -33.16
N PRO A 266 -15.89 0.68 -33.78
CA PRO A 266 -17.03 1.33 -33.13
C PRO A 266 -18.11 0.39 -32.54
N ASP A 267 -18.30 -0.79 -33.13
CA ASP A 267 -19.32 -1.77 -32.70
C ASP A 267 -18.73 -2.93 -31.89
N THR A 268 -17.55 -2.72 -31.31
CA THR A 268 -16.91 -3.71 -30.44
C THR A 268 -17.80 -3.98 -29.23
N SER A 269 -18.00 -5.24 -28.87
CA SER A 269 -18.75 -5.62 -27.67
C SER A 269 -17.85 -5.81 -26.46
N LEU A 270 -18.40 -5.66 -25.27
CA LEU A 270 -17.69 -6.00 -24.02
C LEU A 270 -17.20 -7.45 -24.03
N THR A 271 -18.02 -8.36 -24.57
CA THR A 271 -17.66 -9.78 -24.69
C THR A 271 -16.42 -9.95 -25.57
N ALA A 272 -16.33 -9.22 -26.68
CA ALA A 272 -15.15 -9.27 -27.55
C ALA A 272 -13.90 -8.72 -26.85
N VAL A 273 -14.02 -7.66 -26.05
CA VAL A 273 -12.91 -7.12 -25.25
C VAL A 273 -12.40 -8.18 -24.26
N PHE A 274 -13.29 -8.85 -23.53
CA PHE A 274 -12.89 -9.93 -22.62
C PHE A 274 -12.33 -11.14 -23.38
N GLU A 275 -12.88 -11.52 -24.53
CA GLU A 275 -12.34 -12.59 -25.37
C GLU A 275 -10.91 -12.33 -25.83
N ALA A 276 -10.58 -11.09 -26.18
CA ALA A 276 -9.23 -10.72 -26.56
C ALA A 276 -8.27 -10.68 -25.37
N LEU A 277 -8.69 -10.05 -24.26
CA LEU A 277 -7.77 -9.64 -23.20
C LEU A 277 -7.76 -10.56 -21.97
N PHE A 278 -8.83 -11.30 -21.68
CA PHE A 278 -9.02 -12.01 -20.41
C PHE A 278 -8.45 -13.44 -20.42
N PRO A 279 -7.83 -13.90 -19.31
CA PRO A 279 -7.36 -13.10 -18.18
C PRO A 279 -6.16 -12.22 -18.56
N CYS A 280 -5.89 -11.17 -17.76
CA CYS A 280 -4.79 -10.26 -18.02
C CYS A 280 -3.46 -11.02 -18.15
N GLY A 281 -2.69 -10.74 -19.20
CA GLY A 281 -1.47 -11.52 -19.43
C GLY A 281 -0.39 -11.33 -18.36
N SER A 282 -0.41 -10.22 -17.60
CA SER A 282 0.52 -9.98 -16.48
C SER A 282 0.33 -10.95 -15.30
N ILE A 283 -0.88 -11.48 -15.12
CA ILE A 283 -1.20 -12.46 -14.06
C ILE A 283 -1.29 -13.90 -14.56
N THR A 284 -0.99 -14.14 -15.84
CA THR A 284 -0.87 -15.49 -16.42
C THR A 284 0.56 -15.73 -16.88
N GLY A 285 0.89 -15.25 -18.09
CA GLY A 285 2.16 -15.40 -18.76
C GLY A 285 1.99 -15.71 -20.24
N ALA A 286 3.08 -16.06 -20.93
CA ALA A 286 3.07 -16.24 -22.39
C ALA A 286 3.81 -17.51 -22.82
N PRO A 287 3.28 -18.28 -23.79
CA PRO A 287 1.98 -18.14 -24.46
C PRO A 287 0.78 -18.45 -23.54
N LYS A 288 -0.23 -17.58 -23.50
CA LYS A 288 -1.34 -17.61 -22.51
C LYS A 288 -1.99 -18.97 -22.31
N ALA A 289 -2.41 -19.64 -23.40
CA ALA A 289 -3.12 -20.92 -23.31
C ALA A 289 -2.26 -22.04 -22.68
N ARG A 290 -1.00 -22.18 -23.10
CA ARG A 290 -0.09 -23.19 -22.56
C ARG A 290 0.31 -22.85 -21.12
N THR A 291 0.59 -21.58 -20.82
CA THR A 291 0.89 -21.15 -19.45
C THR A 291 -0.28 -21.43 -18.50
N MET A 292 -1.52 -21.17 -18.91
CA MET A 292 -2.69 -21.45 -18.07
C MET A 292 -2.92 -22.94 -17.81
N GLU A 293 -2.63 -23.80 -18.78
CA GLU A 293 -2.61 -25.26 -18.58
C GLU A 293 -1.61 -25.66 -17.49
N ILE A 294 -0.37 -25.17 -17.59
CA ILE A 294 0.67 -25.42 -16.59
C ILE A 294 0.24 -24.88 -15.21
N ILE A 295 -0.33 -23.67 -15.14
CA ILE A 295 -0.87 -23.10 -13.88
C ILE A 295 -1.92 -24.03 -13.28
N SER A 296 -2.83 -24.57 -14.08
CA SER A 296 -3.89 -25.47 -13.59
C SER A 296 -3.37 -26.81 -13.06
N GLU A 297 -2.20 -27.24 -13.52
CA GLU A 297 -1.49 -28.44 -13.05
C GLU A 297 -0.69 -28.16 -11.77
N LEU A 298 -0.08 -26.96 -11.67
CA LEU A 298 0.81 -26.59 -10.57
C LEU A 298 0.09 -26.06 -9.33
N GLU A 299 -0.91 -25.19 -9.48
CA GLU A 299 -1.67 -24.64 -8.35
C GLU A 299 -2.61 -25.70 -7.78
N ASP A 300 -2.88 -25.68 -6.47
CA ASP A 300 -3.72 -26.70 -5.81
C ASP A 300 -5.19 -26.30 -5.73
N SER A 301 -5.51 -25.01 -5.89
CA SER A 301 -6.86 -24.45 -5.79
C SER A 301 -7.18 -23.50 -6.95
N PRO A 302 -8.46 -23.21 -7.23
CA PRO A 302 -8.84 -22.11 -8.12
C PRO A 302 -8.35 -20.75 -7.59
N ARG A 303 -8.33 -19.75 -8.48
CA ARG A 303 -8.04 -18.36 -8.13
C ARG A 303 -9.28 -17.57 -7.74
N GLY A 304 -10.44 -17.89 -8.32
CA GLY A 304 -11.70 -17.19 -8.06
C GLY A 304 -11.63 -15.75 -8.55
N VAL A 305 -12.07 -14.81 -7.71
CA VAL A 305 -12.01 -13.38 -8.04
C VAL A 305 -10.57 -12.90 -8.16
N TYR A 306 -9.63 -13.43 -7.37
CA TYR A 306 -8.21 -13.09 -7.49
C TYR A 306 -7.70 -13.43 -8.90
N CYS A 307 -6.93 -12.51 -9.52
CA CYS A 307 -6.50 -12.57 -10.92
C CYS A 307 -7.63 -12.57 -11.98
N GLY A 308 -8.89 -12.36 -11.58
CA GLY A 308 -10.02 -12.14 -12.48
C GLY A 308 -10.11 -10.69 -12.98
N ALA A 309 -11.28 -10.08 -12.89
CA ALA A 309 -11.52 -8.67 -13.18
C ALA A 309 -12.62 -8.10 -12.26
N ILE A 310 -12.40 -6.93 -11.66
CA ILE A 310 -13.43 -6.19 -10.90
C ILE A 310 -13.60 -4.81 -11.54
N GLY A 311 -14.84 -4.37 -11.75
CA GLY A 311 -15.08 -3.11 -12.45
C GLY A 311 -16.54 -2.78 -12.70
N PHE A 312 -16.75 -1.77 -13.54
CA PHE A 312 -18.08 -1.30 -13.91
C PHE A 312 -18.15 -0.77 -15.34
N LEU A 313 -19.37 -0.76 -15.86
CA LEU A 313 -19.80 -0.16 -17.12
C LEU A 313 -20.66 1.08 -16.81
N GLU A 314 -20.43 2.15 -17.57
CA GLU A 314 -21.21 3.39 -17.50
C GLU A 314 -22.27 3.42 -18.63
N PRO A 315 -23.42 4.09 -18.41
CA PRO A 315 -24.48 4.25 -19.42
C PRO A 315 -23.99 4.78 -20.78
N ASN A 316 -22.91 5.57 -20.78
CA ASN A 316 -22.31 6.16 -21.98
C ASN A 316 -21.42 5.19 -22.79
N GLY A 317 -21.27 3.93 -22.36
CA GLY A 317 -20.45 2.92 -23.01
C GLY A 317 -19.01 2.84 -22.50
N ASN A 318 -18.60 3.69 -21.58
CA ASN A 318 -17.29 3.56 -20.95
C ASN A 318 -17.26 2.37 -20.00
N ALA A 319 -16.07 1.81 -19.82
CA ALA A 319 -15.83 0.73 -18.89
C ALA A 319 -14.48 0.89 -18.19
N ILE A 320 -14.38 0.40 -16.96
CA ILE A 320 -13.11 0.29 -16.27
C ILE A 320 -13.08 -0.97 -15.42
N PHE A 321 -12.05 -1.77 -15.60
CA PHE A 321 -11.81 -3.00 -14.86
C PHE A 321 -10.36 -3.03 -14.37
N ASN A 322 -10.16 -3.42 -13.12
CA ASN A 322 -8.84 -3.68 -12.55
C ASN A 322 -8.49 -5.17 -12.64
N VAL A 323 -7.23 -5.50 -12.36
CA VAL A 323 -6.83 -6.88 -12.07
C VAL A 323 -6.89 -7.03 -10.55
N PRO A 324 -7.85 -7.78 -9.97
CA PRO A 324 -7.95 -7.98 -8.52
C PRO A 324 -6.77 -8.80 -8.00
N ILE A 325 -5.74 -8.07 -7.60
CA ILE A 325 -4.60 -8.54 -6.82
C ILE A 325 -4.61 -7.76 -5.50
N ARG A 326 -4.06 -8.35 -4.43
CA ARG A 326 -4.27 -7.88 -3.06
C ARG A 326 -5.75 -7.85 -2.70
N THR A 327 -6.40 -9.00 -2.86
CA THR A 327 -7.86 -9.15 -2.74
C THR A 327 -8.18 -10.27 -1.75
N ILE A 328 -9.00 -9.96 -0.76
CA ILE A 328 -9.60 -10.92 0.17
C ILE A 328 -10.97 -11.31 -0.40
N SER A 329 -11.21 -12.61 -0.52
CA SER A 329 -12.53 -13.16 -0.83
C SER A 329 -13.06 -13.93 0.37
N ILE A 330 -14.31 -13.68 0.75
CA ILE A 330 -14.96 -14.29 1.90
C ILE A 330 -16.22 -14.99 1.43
N ALA A 331 -16.31 -16.28 1.71
CA ALA A 331 -17.51 -17.10 1.53
C ALA A 331 -17.51 -18.20 2.61
N ASP A 332 -18.69 -18.61 3.07
CA ASP A 332 -18.84 -19.65 4.11
C ASP A 332 -17.98 -19.42 5.38
N ASN A 333 -17.90 -18.17 5.86
CA ASN A 333 -17.05 -17.75 6.99
C ASN A 333 -15.54 -18.02 6.82
N LYS A 334 -15.07 -18.24 5.59
CA LYS A 334 -13.65 -18.41 5.27
C LYS A 334 -13.15 -17.28 4.39
N ALA A 335 -12.10 -16.61 4.84
CA ALA A 335 -11.37 -15.62 4.08
C ALA A 335 -10.21 -16.27 3.33
N THR A 336 -10.14 -16.03 2.03
CA THR A 336 -9.06 -16.46 1.14
C THR A 336 -8.36 -15.25 0.54
N TYR A 337 -7.03 -15.27 0.52
CA TYR A 337 -6.21 -14.24 -0.12
C TYR A 337 -5.19 -14.88 -1.05
N GLY A 338 -5.17 -14.44 -2.31
CA GLY A 338 -4.21 -14.89 -3.30
C GLY A 338 -2.96 -14.02 -3.34
N VAL A 339 -1.80 -14.65 -3.44
CA VAL A 339 -0.50 -13.97 -3.59
C VAL A 339 0.41 -14.77 -4.50
N GLY A 340 1.25 -14.09 -5.26
CA GLY A 340 2.19 -14.75 -6.17
C GLY A 340 3.09 -13.77 -6.90
N GLY A 341 3.85 -14.33 -7.85
CA GLY A 341 4.90 -13.63 -8.59
C GLY A 341 5.06 -14.15 -10.00
N GLY A 342 5.59 -13.29 -10.88
CA GLY A 342 5.90 -13.66 -12.25
C GLY A 342 7.26 -14.34 -12.30
N ILE A 343 7.27 -15.66 -12.43
CA ILE A 343 8.47 -16.48 -12.44
C ILE A 343 9.05 -16.50 -13.86
N VAL A 344 10.32 -16.11 -13.96
CA VAL A 344 11.13 -16.17 -15.17
C VAL A 344 12.33 -17.10 -14.97
N TRP A 345 13.11 -17.33 -16.02
CA TRP A 345 14.28 -18.21 -15.93
C TRP A 345 15.27 -17.85 -14.80
N ASP A 346 15.50 -16.55 -14.61
CA ASP A 346 16.41 -16.00 -13.61
C ASP A 346 15.78 -15.86 -12.21
N SER A 347 14.53 -16.30 -12.01
CA SER A 347 13.89 -16.32 -10.70
C SER A 347 14.55 -17.35 -9.77
N ASP A 348 14.66 -16.96 -8.51
CA ASP A 348 15.21 -17.75 -7.40
C ASP A 348 14.11 -18.05 -6.38
N ALA A 349 13.97 -19.31 -5.98
CA ALA A 349 12.82 -19.75 -5.17
C ALA A 349 12.78 -19.08 -3.78
N GLU A 350 13.94 -18.86 -3.15
CA GLU A 350 14.03 -18.23 -1.83
C GLU A 350 13.62 -16.75 -1.90
N SER A 351 14.11 -16.05 -2.92
CA SER A 351 13.77 -14.65 -3.18
C SER A 351 12.27 -14.47 -3.49
N GLU A 352 11.69 -15.34 -4.33
CA GLU A 352 10.27 -15.29 -4.70
C GLU A 352 9.36 -15.65 -3.51
N PHE A 353 9.76 -16.61 -2.68
CA PHE A 353 9.02 -16.95 -1.46
C PHE A 353 9.06 -15.81 -0.43
N SER A 354 10.20 -15.11 -0.32
CA SER A 354 10.31 -13.90 0.49
C SER A 354 9.41 -12.77 -0.05
N GLU A 355 9.31 -12.63 -1.37
CA GLU A 355 8.43 -11.66 -2.02
C GLU A 355 6.94 -11.96 -1.74
N ILE A 356 6.55 -13.24 -1.68
CA ILE A 356 5.20 -13.65 -1.28
C ILE A 356 4.86 -13.11 0.11
N HIS A 357 5.75 -13.28 1.09
CA HIS A 357 5.56 -12.77 2.45
C HIS A 357 5.45 -11.25 2.46
N ALA A 358 6.34 -10.56 1.73
CA ALA A 358 6.33 -9.10 1.63
C ALA A 358 5.02 -8.58 1.00
N LYS A 359 4.47 -9.27 0.01
CA LYS A 359 3.18 -8.94 -0.62
C LYS A 359 1.99 -9.19 0.31
N SER A 360 2.05 -10.21 1.17
CA SER A 360 1.01 -10.50 2.16
C SER A 360 1.06 -9.58 3.38
N ALA A 361 2.17 -8.88 3.64
CA ALA A 361 2.32 -7.98 4.79
C ALA A 361 1.26 -6.86 4.84
N ILE A 362 0.62 -6.54 3.71
CA ILE A 362 -0.52 -5.60 3.68
C ILE A 362 -1.74 -6.08 4.50
N LEU A 363 -1.83 -7.39 4.77
CA LEU A 363 -2.89 -8.01 5.57
C LEU A 363 -2.63 -7.91 7.07
N GLU A 364 -1.38 -7.72 7.48
CA GLU A 364 -1.07 -7.44 8.87
C GLU A 364 -1.67 -6.09 9.25
N LYS A 365 -2.12 -5.94 10.51
CA LYS A 365 -2.83 -4.74 10.97
C LYS A 365 -2.09 -3.49 10.51
N ALA A 366 -2.66 -2.83 9.51
CA ALA A 366 -2.44 -1.42 9.26
C ALA A 366 -2.62 -0.70 10.58
N THR A 367 -1.53 -0.27 11.20
CA THR A 367 -1.66 0.58 12.38
C THR A 367 -2.18 1.91 11.83
N LYS A 368 -3.48 2.16 11.93
CA LYS A 368 -4.08 3.45 11.58
C LYS A 368 -3.26 4.51 12.34
N PHE A 369 -2.57 5.39 11.62
CA PHE A 369 -1.75 6.42 12.23
C PHE A 369 -2.01 7.80 11.66
N SER A 370 -1.79 8.79 12.51
CA SER A 370 -1.81 10.21 12.15
C SER A 370 -0.43 10.79 12.31
N LEU A 371 -0.10 11.83 11.54
CA LEU A 371 1.10 12.62 11.78
C LEU A 371 0.87 13.48 13.01
N ILE A 372 1.88 13.60 13.86
CA ILE A 372 1.78 14.35 15.10
C ILE A 372 2.81 15.45 15.14
N GLU A 373 2.37 16.64 15.52
CA GLU A 373 3.26 17.69 16.00
C GLU A 373 2.95 18.10 17.44
N CYS A 374 4.00 18.39 18.20
CA CYS A 374 3.91 18.86 19.58
C CYS A 374 4.75 20.13 19.72
N LEU A 375 4.09 21.28 19.74
CA LEU A 375 4.71 22.60 19.84
C LEU A 375 4.62 23.12 21.27
N ARG A 376 5.62 23.91 21.67
CA ARG A 376 5.54 24.73 22.88
C ARG A 376 4.90 26.06 22.53
N LEU A 377 3.80 26.38 23.23
CA LEU A 377 3.17 27.69 23.23
C LEU A 377 3.50 28.36 24.57
N GLU A 378 4.08 29.54 24.53
CA GLU A 378 4.43 30.29 25.73
C GLU A 378 4.04 31.75 25.55
N ASN A 379 3.12 32.24 26.39
CA ASN A 379 2.62 33.61 26.38
C ASN A 379 2.21 34.09 24.97
N GLY A 380 1.39 33.30 24.28
CA GLY A 380 0.91 33.61 22.92
C GLY A 380 1.94 33.39 21.80
N VAL A 381 3.13 32.88 22.09
CA VAL A 381 4.18 32.65 21.09
C VAL A 381 4.47 31.16 20.92
N LEU A 382 4.33 30.67 19.69
CA LEU A 382 4.69 29.30 19.34
C LEU A 382 6.17 29.19 18.98
N SER A 383 6.81 28.16 19.53
CA SER A 383 8.21 27.89 19.25
C SER A 383 8.42 27.05 18.00
N ARG A 384 9.43 27.41 17.18
CA ARG A 384 9.96 26.60 16.06
C ARG A 384 8.92 26.22 14.99
N ILE A 385 7.95 27.10 14.72
CA ILE A 385 6.86 26.85 13.75
C ILE A 385 7.41 26.31 12.42
N ASP A 386 8.41 26.97 11.83
CA ASP A 386 8.94 26.60 10.51
C ASP A 386 9.54 25.18 10.50
N PHE A 387 10.23 24.77 11.57
CA PHE A 387 10.78 23.42 11.69
C PHE A 387 9.68 22.36 11.85
N HIS A 388 8.64 22.67 12.65
CA HIS A 388 7.48 21.79 12.81
C HIS A 388 6.73 21.63 11.49
N LEU A 389 6.47 22.73 10.80
CA LEU A 389 5.77 22.71 9.51
C LEU A 389 6.57 21.95 8.45
N LYS A 390 7.89 22.17 8.36
CA LYS A 390 8.76 21.46 7.42
C LYS A 390 8.77 19.95 7.67
N ARG A 391 8.89 19.51 8.94
CA ARG A 391 8.85 18.07 9.27
C ARG A 391 7.49 17.46 8.96
N LEU A 392 6.41 18.16 9.31
CA LEU A 392 5.05 17.72 9.03
C LEU A 392 4.83 17.60 7.52
N GLN A 393 5.24 18.59 6.73
CA GLN A 393 5.17 18.57 5.27
C GLN A 393 5.98 17.43 4.67
N THR A 394 7.21 17.21 5.17
CA THR A 394 8.07 16.11 4.70
C THR A 394 7.38 14.76 4.91
N SER A 395 6.81 14.56 6.11
CA SER A 395 6.09 13.31 6.44
C SER A 395 4.77 13.20 5.68
N ALA A 396 4.05 14.30 5.50
CA ALA A 396 2.82 14.33 4.73
C ALA A 396 3.06 14.02 3.25
N ASN A 397 4.12 14.55 2.65
CA ASN A 397 4.51 14.23 1.28
C ASN A 397 4.95 12.76 1.17
N PHE A 398 5.74 12.28 2.13
CA PHE A 398 6.21 10.88 2.15
C PHE A 398 5.04 9.91 2.22
N PHE A 399 4.14 10.08 3.20
CA PHE A 399 2.96 9.23 3.35
C PHE A 399 1.78 9.66 2.47
N GLY A 400 1.93 10.68 1.62
CA GLY A 400 0.92 11.36 0.81
C GLY A 400 -0.38 11.73 1.55
N PHE A 401 -0.28 12.33 2.72
CA PHE A 401 -1.41 12.93 3.44
C PHE A 401 -1.74 14.29 2.78
N PRO A 402 -3.02 14.64 2.61
CA PRO A 402 -3.39 15.98 2.16
C PRO A 402 -2.81 17.05 3.10
N PHE A 403 -2.00 17.95 2.55
CA PHE A 403 -1.29 18.95 3.34
C PHE A 403 -1.54 20.36 2.80
N ASN A 404 -1.96 21.27 3.69
CA ASN A 404 -2.07 22.69 3.41
C ASN A 404 -1.37 23.47 4.52
N GLY A 405 -0.13 23.88 4.27
CA GLY A 405 0.71 24.52 5.28
C GLY A 405 0.16 25.86 5.76
N GLU A 406 -0.43 26.66 4.87
CA GLU A 406 -1.01 27.97 5.20
C GLU A 406 -2.15 27.84 6.21
N LYS A 407 -3.11 26.94 5.95
CA LYS A 407 -4.23 26.68 6.86
C LYS A 407 -3.78 26.15 8.22
N ILE A 408 -2.77 25.28 8.24
CA ILE A 408 -2.23 24.72 9.48
C ILE A 408 -1.56 25.81 10.32
N VAL A 409 -0.75 26.68 9.70
CA VAL A 409 -0.10 27.80 10.40
C VAL A 409 -1.13 28.80 10.91
N GLU A 410 -2.16 29.13 10.12
CA GLU A 410 -3.25 30.00 10.54
C GLU A 410 -3.95 29.47 11.80
N LEU A 411 -4.31 28.18 11.80
CA LEU A 411 -4.92 27.50 12.95
C LEU A 411 -4.02 27.53 14.20
N TRP A 412 -2.73 27.25 14.03
CA TRP A 412 -1.76 27.29 15.14
C TRP A 412 -1.62 28.70 15.70
N GLN A 413 -1.51 29.71 14.84
CA GLN A 413 -1.39 31.12 15.26
C GLN A 413 -2.68 31.66 15.89
N GLU A 414 -3.85 31.23 15.42
CA GLU A 414 -5.14 31.53 16.06
C GLU A 414 -5.18 30.94 17.47
N THR A 415 -4.80 29.68 17.64
CA THR A 415 -4.71 29.05 18.96
C THR A 415 -3.77 29.82 19.88
N ALA A 416 -2.63 30.29 19.37
CA ALA A 416 -1.67 31.09 20.12
C ALA A 416 -2.26 32.44 20.56
N ARG A 417 -2.95 33.16 19.67
CA ARG A 417 -3.64 34.42 19.99
C ARG A 417 -4.72 34.26 21.05
N ASN A 418 -5.43 33.14 21.04
CA ASN A 418 -6.47 32.83 22.02
C ASN A 418 -5.90 32.44 23.40
N ASN A 419 -4.59 32.20 23.52
CA ASN A 419 -3.92 31.80 24.77
C ASN A 419 -2.69 32.70 25.04
N PRO A 420 -2.90 33.99 25.38
CA PRO A 420 -1.83 34.99 25.46
C PRO A 420 -0.94 34.88 26.71
N ALA A 421 -1.32 34.08 27.70
CA ALA A 421 -0.57 33.90 28.94
C ALA A 421 -0.51 32.42 29.31
N GLY A 422 0.58 31.98 29.94
CA GLY A 422 0.79 30.59 30.36
C GLY A 422 1.70 29.81 29.41
N THR A 423 2.02 28.58 29.79
CA THR A 423 2.84 27.67 28.98
C THR A 423 2.05 26.39 28.69
N TYR A 424 1.93 26.07 27.41
CA TYR A 424 1.15 24.94 26.92
C TYR A 424 1.96 24.08 25.96
N LYS A 425 1.59 22.80 25.92
CA LYS A 425 1.88 21.89 24.82
C LYS A 425 0.69 21.92 23.87
N LEU A 426 0.90 22.45 22.67
CA LEU A 426 -0.05 22.34 21.56
C LEU A 426 0.26 21.03 20.82
N ARG A 427 -0.67 20.08 20.86
CA ARG A 427 -0.60 18.81 20.14
C ARG A 427 -1.52 18.87 18.93
N PHE A 428 -0.95 18.71 17.76
CA PHE A 428 -1.65 18.72 16.48
C PHE A 428 -1.55 17.35 15.82
N LEU A 429 -2.67 16.84 15.32
CA LEU A 429 -2.76 15.62 14.54
C LEU A 429 -3.24 15.95 13.13
N LEU A 430 -2.56 15.42 12.11
CA LEU A 430 -3.04 15.38 10.73
C LEU A 430 -3.39 13.94 10.39
N HIS A 431 -4.66 13.69 10.08
CA HIS A 431 -5.18 12.38 9.73
C HIS A 431 -4.95 12.08 8.23
N PRO A 432 -4.91 10.79 7.82
CA PRO A 432 -4.69 10.41 6.41
C PRO A 432 -5.68 11.00 5.41
N ASN A 433 -6.91 11.28 5.84
CA ASN A 433 -7.98 11.88 5.03
C ASN A 433 -7.89 13.42 4.96
N GLY A 434 -6.88 14.04 5.58
CA GLY A 434 -6.69 15.49 5.61
C GLY A 434 -7.45 16.22 6.72
N THR A 435 -8.26 15.53 7.55
CA THR A 435 -8.82 16.13 8.75
C THR A 435 -7.74 16.30 9.81
N HIS A 436 -7.99 17.15 10.80
CA HIS A 436 -7.02 17.43 11.86
C HIS A 436 -7.70 17.57 13.22
N LEU A 437 -6.93 17.29 14.27
CA LEU A 437 -7.31 17.51 15.66
C LEU A 437 -6.23 18.36 16.33
N LEU A 438 -6.64 19.33 17.13
CA LEU A 438 -5.76 20.20 17.89
C LEU A 438 -6.15 20.16 19.36
N GLU A 439 -5.19 19.84 20.21
CA GLU A 439 -5.35 19.75 21.66
C GLU A 439 -4.33 20.67 22.34
N LEU A 440 -4.76 21.31 23.43
CA LEU A 440 -3.91 22.18 24.23
C LEU A 440 -3.89 21.67 25.67
N ALA A 441 -2.70 21.45 26.22
CA ALA A 441 -2.51 21.04 27.60
C ALA A 441 -1.50 21.96 28.29
N GLU A 442 -1.84 22.48 29.47
CA GLU A 442 -0.91 23.29 30.27
C GLU A 442 0.26 22.44 30.76
N ILE A 443 1.47 23.01 30.76
CA ILE A 443 2.70 22.31 31.15
C ILE A 443 3.53 23.13 32.12
N SER A 444 4.21 22.43 33.04
CA SER A 444 5.24 23.02 33.89
C SER A 444 6.49 23.38 33.10
N THR A 445 7.18 24.44 33.52
CA THR A 445 8.45 24.89 32.94
C THR A 445 9.68 24.36 33.69
N GLN A 446 9.50 23.67 34.80
CA GLN A 446 10.61 23.12 35.59
C GLN A 446 11.02 21.75 35.06
N ASN A 447 12.22 21.67 34.47
CA ASN A 447 12.84 20.39 34.14
C ASN A 447 13.62 19.87 35.36
N GLN A 448 13.21 18.73 35.88
CA GLN A 448 14.00 17.94 36.80
C GLN A 448 14.92 17.01 36.00
N GLN A 449 16.08 16.69 36.58
CA GLN A 449 16.93 15.62 36.07
C GLN A 449 16.13 14.30 36.08
N ILE A 450 16.27 13.51 35.02
CA ILE A 450 15.56 12.23 34.88
C ILE A 450 16.55 11.08 34.77
N THR A 451 16.06 9.87 35.01
CA THR A 451 16.87 8.64 34.82
C THR A 451 16.50 7.92 33.53
N ALA A 452 17.50 7.35 32.86
CA ALA A 452 17.29 6.49 31.70
C ALA A 452 18.17 5.23 31.74
N GLN A 453 17.77 4.20 31.01
CA GLN A 453 18.57 3.00 30.77
C GLN A 453 18.76 2.78 29.28
N LEU A 454 19.71 1.93 28.90
CA LEU A 454 19.85 1.52 27.50
C LEU A 454 18.78 0.48 27.12
N ALA A 455 18.27 0.56 25.89
CA ALA A 455 17.34 -0.43 25.35
C ALA A 455 17.92 -1.86 25.36
N LYS A 456 17.09 -2.87 25.65
CA LYS A 456 17.50 -4.28 25.75
C LYS A 456 17.87 -4.91 24.42
N SER A 457 17.27 -4.43 23.34
CA SER A 457 17.50 -4.87 21.96
C SER A 457 17.70 -3.65 21.05
N PRO A 458 18.38 -3.82 19.90
CA PRO A 458 18.53 -2.74 18.94
C PRO A 458 17.21 -2.42 18.24
N VAL A 459 17.03 -1.17 17.83
CA VAL A 459 16.05 -0.78 16.81
C VAL A 459 16.61 -1.05 15.41
N SER A 460 15.73 -1.30 14.44
CA SER A 460 16.13 -1.45 13.04
C SER A 460 16.16 -0.10 12.32
N THR A 461 17.25 0.23 11.64
CA THR A 461 17.29 1.43 10.78
C THR A 461 16.37 1.36 9.56
N ASP A 462 15.75 0.20 9.28
CA ASP A 462 14.73 0.07 8.23
C ASP A 462 13.33 0.49 8.70
N ASP A 463 13.14 0.79 9.98
CA ASP A 463 11.84 1.19 10.52
C ASP A 463 11.52 2.65 10.18
N LEU A 464 10.50 2.84 9.34
CA LEU A 464 10.04 4.15 8.88
C LEU A 464 9.55 5.05 10.02
N PHE A 465 9.01 4.49 11.10
CA PHE A 465 8.43 5.24 12.21
C PHE A 465 9.49 5.83 13.15
N LEU A 466 10.77 5.51 12.94
CA LEU A 466 11.88 6.26 13.53
C LEU A 466 12.03 7.63 12.87
N TYR A 467 11.80 7.74 11.56
CA TYR A 467 12.08 8.95 10.78
C TYR A 467 10.90 9.92 10.71
N HIS A 468 9.70 9.46 11.08
CA HIS A 468 8.47 10.25 11.01
C HIS A 468 7.73 10.29 12.35
N LYS A 469 7.25 11.49 12.72
CA LYS A 469 6.54 11.66 13.99
C LYS A 469 5.07 11.29 13.82
N THR A 470 4.69 10.10 14.24
CA THR A 470 3.32 9.57 14.06
C THR A 470 2.69 9.13 15.39
N THR A 471 1.40 8.77 15.34
CA THR A 471 0.70 8.07 16.43
C THR A 471 1.07 6.60 16.52
N ASN A 472 1.66 6.02 15.48
CA ASN A 472 2.25 4.69 15.59
C ASN A 472 3.58 4.80 16.33
N ARG A 473 3.58 4.34 17.57
CA ARG A 473 4.73 4.44 18.47
C ARG A 473 5.19 3.09 19.00
N SER A 474 4.78 1.98 18.37
CA SER A 474 5.12 0.61 18.80
C SER A 474 6.62 0.45 19.08
N VAL A 475 7.48 0.90 18.16
CA VAL A 475 8.95 0.86 18.31
C VAL A 475 9.44 1.48 19.62
N TYR A 476 8.80 2.55 20.06
CA TYR A 476 9.15 3.22 21.32
C TYR A 476 8.47 2.56 22.53
N GLU A 477 7.22 2.12 22.36
CA GLU A 477 6.42 1.49 23.43
C GLU A 477 7.00 0.15 23.85
N ASP A 478 7.45 -0.66 22.89
CA ASP A 478 8.10 -1.96 23.13
C ASP A 478 9.44 -1.81 23.86
N MET A 479 10.06 -0.63 23.74
CA MET A 479 11.37 -0.31 24.34
C MET A 479 11.26 0.46 25.67
N LYS A 480 10.05 0.88 26.09
CA LYS A 480 9.88 1.63 27.33
C LYS A 480 10.27 0.79 28.55
N SER A 481 11.10 1.38 29.41
CA SER A 481 11.42 0.81 30.71
C SER A 481 10.27 0.98 31.71
N THR A 482 10.15 0.03 32.63
CA THR A 482 9.36 0.17 33.86
C THR A 482 10.21 0.62 35.05
N GLU A 483 11.53 0.70 34.90
CA GLU A 483 12.52 0.96 35.97
C GLU A 483 13.12 2.37 35.92
N THR A 484 13.10 2.99 34.74
CA THR A 484 13.60 4.34 34.48
C THR A 484 12.55 5.17 33.76
N GLU A 485 12.66 6.49 33.84
CA GLU A 485 11.71 7.40 33.20
C GLU A 485 11.87 7.43 31.68
N GLU A 486 13.06 7.10 31.19
CA GLU A 486 13.39 7.04 29.77
C GLU A 486 14.17 5.79 29.38
N THR A 487 14.15 5.50 28.08
CA THR A 487 15.02 4.49 27.47
C THR A 487 15.82 5.15 26.34
N LEU A 488 17.13 4.98 26.37
CA LEU A 488 18.04 5.35 25.29
C LEU A 488 18.16 4.21 24.28
N LEU A 489 17.81 4.50 23.03
CA LEU A 489 17.79 3.55 21.93
C LEU A 489 19.16 3.48 21.22
N TRP A 490 19.41 2.34 20.57
CA TRP A 490 20.60 2.06 19.76
C TRP A 490 20.23 1.13 18.60
N ASN A 491 20.96 1.17 17.49
CA ASN A 491 20.64 0.41 16.27
C ASN A 491 21.46 -0.88 16.11
N GLU A 492 21.18 -1.67 15.07
CA GLU A 492 21.87 -2.92 14.77
C GLU A 492 23.39 -2.78 14.55
N ARG A 493 23.88 -1.57 14.25
CA ARG A 493 25.32 -1.26 14.12
C ARG A 493 25.99 -0.87 15.45
N GLY A 494 25.23 -0.80 16.55
CA GLY A 494 25.73 -0.39 17.86
C GLY A 494 25.84 1.13 18.05
N GLU A 495 25.27 1.91 17.14
CA GLU A 495 25.20 3.37 17.22
C GLU A 495 24.02 3.79 18.12
N LEU A 496 24.22 4.81 18.94
CA LEU A 496 23.14 5.46 19.69
C LEU A 496 22.21 6.21 18.74
N THR A 497 20.91 6.21 19.04
CA THR A 497 19.92 6.90 18.22
C THR A 497 19.28 8.06 18.98
N GLU A 498 18.26 7.80 19.80
CA GLU A 498 17.54 8.80 20.59
C GLU A 498 16.86 8.20 21.83
N PHE A 499 16.28 9.05 22.67
CA PHE A 499 15.39 8.62 23.75
C PHE A 499 13.97 8.42 23.25
N THR A 500 13.13 7.70 24.00
CA THR A 500 11.75 7.45 23.58
C THR A 500 10.91 8.73 23.47
N THR A 501 11.26 9.82 24.16
CA THR A 501 10.53 11.11 24.03
C THR A 501 11.35 12.30 23.53
N GLY A 502 12.60 12.09 23.09
CA GLY A 502 13.43 13.19 22.56
C GLY A 502 14.77 12.74 22.01
N ASN A 503 15.44 13.62 21.26
CA ASN A 503 16.77 13.30 20.74
C ASN A 503 17.83 13.39 21.83
N ILE A 504 18.92 12.64 21.68
CA ILE A 504 20.09 12.70 22.57
C ILE A 504 21.08 13.78 22.12
N VAL A 505 21.66 14.46 23.10
CA VAL A 505 22.88 15.27 22.94
C VAL A 505 23.89 14.86 24.01
N LEU A 506 25.09 14.47 23.58
CA LEU A 506 26.22 14.20 24.47
C LEU A 506 27.16 15.41 24.53
N GLY A 507 27.47 15.86 25.75
CA GLY A 507 28.56 16.78 26.01
C GLY A 507 29.86 16.00 26.21
N ILE A 508 30.85 16.16 25.34
CA ILE A 508 32.15 15.49 25.43
C ILE A 508 33.24 16.55 25.27
N LYS A 509 34.03 16.76 26.33
CA LYS A 509 35.16 17.72 26.36
C LYS A 509 34.74 19.14 25.93
N GLY A 510 33.57 19.58 26.40
CA GLY A 510 33.01 20.89 26.10
C GLY A 510 32.39 21.04 24.69
N CYS A 511 32.34 19.97 23.89
CA CYS A 511 31.64 19.93 22.61
C CYS A 511 30.32 19.16 22.73
N PHE A 512 29.29 19.55 21.97
CA PHE A 512 27.96 18.92 22.01
C PHE A 512 27.65 18.18 20.71
N PHE A 513 27.39 16.88 20.81
CA PHE A 513 27.17 16.00 19.67
C PHE A 513 25.80 15.32 19.72
N THR A 514 25.21 15.10 18.55
CA THR A 514 23.98 14.30 18.39
C THR A 514 24.18 13.30 17.23
N PRO A 515 23.61 12.09 17.27
CA PRO A 515 23.72 11.12 16.18
C PRO A 515 23.07 11.65 14.90
N PRO A 516 23.61 11.37 13.70
CA PRO A 516 22.98 11.75 12.44
C PRO A 516 21.68 10.97 12.22
N VAL A 517 20.74 11.53 11.44
CA VAL A 517 19.44 10.87 11.17
C VAL A 517 19.62 9.46 10.59
N SER A 518 20.68 9.21 9.81
CA SER A 518 21.05 7.89 9.28
C SER A 518 21.31 6.80 10.34
N SER A 519 21.50 7.19 11.62
CA SER A 519 21.56 6.23 12.73
C SER A 519 20.19 5.69 13.14
N GLY A 520 19.08 6.20 12.60
CA GLY A 520 17.72 5.71 12.90
C GLY A 520 17.07 6.48 14.04
N LEU A 521 16.87 7.78 13.85
CA LEU A 521 16.17 8.64 14.80
C LEU A 521 15.30 9.69 14.10
N LEU A 522 14.36 10.23 14.86
CA LEU A 522 13.47 11.28 14.42
C LEU A 522 14.25 12.59 14.20
N PRO A 523 14.07 13.27 13.05
CA PRO A 523 14.60 14.62 12.85
C PRO A 523 13.86 15.62 13.75
N GLY A 524 14.26 15.72 15.02
CA GLY A 524 13.64 16.59 16.01
C GLY A 524 13.73 18.06 15.64
N THR A 525 12.67 18.82 15.87
CA THR A 525 12.64 20.26 15.53
C THR A 525 13.59 21.09 16.38
N MET A 526 13.76 20.74 17.66
CA MET A 526 14.78 21.38 18.51
C MET A 526 16.20 21.01 18.08
N ARG A 527 16.43 19.73 17.73
CA ARG A 527 17.71 19.27 17.18
C ARG A 527 18.07 20.04 15.91
N ALA A 528 17.13 20.15 14.97
CA ALA A 528 17.31 20.89 13.73
C ALA A 528 17.59 22.39 13.97
N ASP A 529 16.88 23.03 14.90
CA ASP A 529 17.12 24.43 15.28
C ASP A 529 18.53 24.64 15.88
N LEU A 530 18.97 23.72 16.76
CA LEU A 530 20.31 23.77 17.36
C LEU A 530 21.43 23.54 16.34
N LEU A 531 21.24 22.60 15.40
CA LEU A 531 22.16 22.37 14.29
C LEU A 531 22.27 23.60 13.38
N ALA A 532 21.14 24.20 12.99
CA ALA A 532 21.11 25.41 12.17
C ALA A 532 21.82 26.60 12.84
N LYS A 533 21.80 26.65 14.17
CA LYS A 533 22.49 27.66 14.99
C LYS A 533 23.93 27.28 15.36
N ASN A 534 24.45 26.16 14.87
CA ASN A 534 25.78 25.62 15.20
C ASN A 534 26.02 25.46 16.72
N LYS A 535 24.97 25.10 17.48
CA LYS A 535 25.06 24.86 18.94
C LYS A 535 25.39 23.40 19.27
N ILE A 536 25.08 22.49 18.36
CA ILE A 536 25.45 21.07 18.40
C ILE A 536 25.97 20.68 17.03
N SER A 537 26.64 19.53 16.91
CA SER A 537 27.10 18.98 15.63
C SER A 537 26.71 17.51 15.51
N GLU A 538 26.48 17.05 14.28
CA GLU A 538 26.23 15.64 14.02
C GLU A 538 27.54 14.84 14.11
N LYS A 539 27.49 13.70 14.79
CA LYS A 539 28.58 12.73 14.90
C LYS A 539 27.96 11.36 15.16
N THR A 540 28.38 10.32 14.47
CA THR A 540 27.98 8.95 14.81
C THR A 540 28.46 8.64 16.23
N LEU A 541 27.53 8.42 17.16
CA LEU A 541 27.81 8.12 18.55
C LEU A 541 27.65 6.64 18.80
N MET A 542 28.63 6.00 19.42
CA MET A 542 28.60 4.59 19.80
C MET A 542 28.19 4.45 21.26
N LYS A 543 27.69 3.27 21.67
CA LYS A 543 27.36 2.99 23.08
C LYS A 543 28.51 3.31 24.06
N LYS A 544 29.75 3.08 23.64
CA LYS A 544 30.94 3.40 24.44
C LYS A 544 31.13 4.90 24.71
N ASP A 545 30.58 5.78 23.87
CA ASP A 545 30.75 7.22 24.01
C ASP A 545 29.96 7.75 25.22
N LEU A 546 29.01 6.98 25.77
CA LEU A 546 28.35 7.29 27.04
C LEU A 546 29.31 7.34 28.22
N PHE A 547 30.38 6.54 28.20
CA PHE A 547 31.37 6.52 29.28
C PHE A 547 32.35 7.71 29.22
N GLU A 548 32.43 8.37 28.06
CA GLU A 548 33.26 9.56 27.85
C GLU A 548 32.47 10.87 27.96
N ALA A 549 31.14 10.79 28.13
CA ALA A 549 30.28 11.95 28.17
C ALA A 549 30.33 12.64 29.54
N ASP A 550 30.62 13.94 29.53
CA ASP A 550 30.51 14.81 30.70
C ASP A 550 29.04 15.05 31.07
N PHE A 551 28.16 15.11 30.05
CA PHE A 551 26.72 15.33 30.21
C PHE A 551 25.92 14.54 29.17
N VAL A 552 24.76 14.04 29.57
CA VAL A 552 23.77 13.44 28.68
C VAL A 552 22.48 14.27 28.75
N TRP A 553 22.04 14.77 27.61
CA TRP A 553 20.83 15.59 27.51
C TRP A 553 19.80 14.92 26.61
N LEU A 554 18.55 14.93 27.08
CA LEU A 554 17.37 14.73 26.25
C LEU A 554 16.88 16.11 25.78
N ILE A 555 16.69 16.26 24.47
CA ILE A 555 16.14 17.47 23.88
C ILE A 555 14.83 17.21 23.13
N ASN A 556 13.82 18.04 23.39
CA ASN A 556 12.62 18.09 22.56
C ASN A 556 11.98 19.49 22.56
N SER A 557 11.11 19.75 21.59
CA SER A 557 10.56 21.11 21.38
C SER A 557 9.69 21.64 22.53
N VAL A 558 9.18 20.75 23.39
CA VAL A 558 8.23 21.07 24.46
C VAL A 558 8.95 21.35 25.77
N ARG A 559 9.81 20.42 26.21
CA ARG A 559 10.57 20.50 27.47
C ARG A 559 11.86 21.29 27.31
N GLY A 560 12.45 21.38 26.12
CA GLY A 560 13.78 21.95 25.97
C GLY A 560 14.86 20.94 26.34
N PHE A 561 15.87 21.38 27.09
CA PHE A 561 16.97 20.54 27.61
C PHE A 561 16.59 19.91 28.94
N VAL A 562 16.71 18.59 29.03
CA VAL A 562 16.53 17.81 30.26
C VAL A 562 17.79 16.98 30.49
N GLU A 563 18.43 17.14 31.65
CA GLU A 563 19.61 16.37 32.01
C GLU A 563 19.19 14.94 32.35
N VAL A 564 19.97 13.96 31.87
CA VAL A 564 19.67 12.54 32.01
C VAL A 564 20.82 11.82 32.70
N GLU A 565 20.50 11.09 33.76
CA GLU A 565 21.41 10.13 34.38
C GLU A 565 21.18 8.75 33.75
N ILE A 566 22.21 8.17 33.12
CA ILE A 566 22.15 6.82 32.56
C ILE A 566 22.46 5.80 33.66
N LYS A 567 21.46 4.99 34.04
CA LYS A 567 21.65 3.85 34.94
C LYS A 567 22.35 2.72 34.19
N GLN A 568 23.37 2.16 34.82
CA GLN A 568 24.16 1.03 34.31
C GLN A 568 23.45 -0.30 34.47
#